data_AF-A0ABC9XKF4-F1
#
_entry.id   AF-A0ABC9XKF4-F1
#
_cell.length_a   1.000
_cell.length_b   1.000
_cell.length_c   1.000
_cell.angle_alpha   90.00
_cell.angle_beta   90.00
_cell.angle_gamma   90.00
#
_symmetry.space_group_name_H-M   'P 1'
#
loop_
_entity.id
_entity.type
_entity.pdbx_description
1 polymer ?
#
loop_
_entity_poly.entity_id
_entity_poly.type
_entity_poly.pdbx_seq_one_letter_code
_entity_poly.pdbx_strand_id
1 'polypeptide(L)'
;MLSVPVPVAGAGAARGAGSLPRRRTMCSGVGCFWALLSAGLLAACAAAFLSPAWLLPPGRAAAGFGLLWRCAGPPRGCHGSAGPGGFGDIPSGSWQTSAVLCAGGCALLALSSLLAIVAVLLPGGACERRVCTLAGYMQTAAVFIMASGLLVYPFGFNSATVKRFCENSDIYYAGDCQIGWGKALLRRPTCMLNEQFLELLKSMTSSSVVDKPPVRRVAIFGGTHGNELSGVFLVKHWQENGSEIQRTGMEVKPFLTNPRAVKKCTRYIDCDLNRVFDPDNLGRTVVEDIPYEVRRAQEINHIFGPKGSDDAYDLIFDLHNTTSNMGGTLILENSRDDFTIQMFHYIKNALAPECCPVLLIEHPSLKYATTRSVAKHPVGVEVGPQPQGIVRADTVDKMRKIVKHGLDFVQLFNEGKEFPPCTIEVFKIMEKVDYPRNKNDEVIAIIHPKLQDQDWQPLNNGDPLFLTLDGEVIAYKGDCTVYPTFINEAAYYEKKQAFVKTVKVKLTAKHIRSSVLDQNTS
;
A
#
# COMPACT_ATOMS: atom_id res chain seq x y z
N MET A 1 88.90 -7.41 -5.30
CA MET A 1 89.34 -6.04 -5.66
C MET A 1 88.06 -5.26 -5.91
N LEU A 2 87.52 -4.51 -4.93
CA LEU A 2 87.85 -3.10 -4.65
C LEU A 2 87.78 -2.29 -5.96
N SER A 3 86.95 -1.26 -6.12
CA SER A 3 86.80 -0.11 -5.21
C SER A 3 85.58 0.73 -5.57
N VAL A 4 84.96 1.30 -4.54
CA VAL A 4 84.10 2.49 -4.60
C VAL A 4 84.96 3.74 -4.88
N PRO A 5 84.39 4.81 -5.45
CA PRO A 5 84.46 6.10 -4.77
C PRO A 5 83.15 6.91 -4.80
N VAL A 6 82.86 7.54 -3.66
CA VAL A 6 82.02 8.74 -3.41
C VAL A 6 83.03 9.93 -3.43
N PRO A 7 82.76 11.22 -3.78
CA PRO A 7 81.75 12.05 -3.10
C PRO A 7 81.18 13.35 -3.77
N VAL A 8 80.22 13.97 -3.03
CA VAL A 8 79.87 15.42 -2.90
C VAL A 8 78.69 16.05 -3.69
N ALA A 9 77.66 16.37 -2.88
CA ALA A 9 76.78 17.56 -2.76
C ALA A 9 75.98 18.20 -3.93
N GLY A 10 74.67 18.32 -3.68
CA GLY A 10 74.02 19.63 -3.48
C GLY A 10 73.27 20.24 -4.66
N ALA A 11 71.93 20.28 -4.57
CA ALA A 11 71.09 21.47 -4.80
C ALA A 11 69.61 21.04 -4.92
N GLY A 12 68.74 21.77 -4.21
CA GLY A 12 67.32 21.49 -4.13
C GLY A 12 66.55 21.77 -5.42
N ALA A 13 65.38 21.13 -5.53
CA ALA A 13 64.32 21.58 -6.42
C ALA A 13 62.95 21.23 -5.82
N ALA A 14 62.24 22.30 -5.44
CA ALA A 14 60.80 22.48 -5.50
C ALA A 14 59.89 21.36 -4.94
N ARG A 15 59.44 21.56 -3.69
CA ARG A 15 58.07 21.18 -3.30
C ARG A 15 57.09 22.03 -4.11
N GLY A 16 56.67 21.50 -5.27
CA GLY A 16 55.49 21.99 -5.97
C GLY A 16 54.28 21.78 -5.06
N ALA A 17 53.61 22.87 -4.72
CA ALA A 17 52.33 22.86 -4.02
C ALA A 17 51.31 22.07 -4.86
N GLY A 18 51.11 20.80 -4.52
CA GLY A 18 49.99 20.01 -4.98
C GLY A 18 48.72 20.65 -4.42
N SER A 19 48.01 21.39 -5.27
CA SER A 19 46.65 21.80 -5.04
C SER A 19 45.82 20.55 -4.74
N LEU A 20 45.41 20.41 -3.47
CA LEU A 20 44.33 19.51 -3.10
C LEU A 20 43.16 19.72 -4.09
N PRO A 21 42.59 18.66 -4.68
CA PRO A 21 41.38 18.82 -5.45
C PRO A 21 40.31 19.29 -4.45
N ARG A 22 39.98 20.58 -4.52
CA ARG A 22 38.83 21.16 -3.84
C ARG A 22 37.62 20.46 -4.45
N ARG A 23 37.21 19.35 -3.81
CA ARG A 23 36.04 18.56 -4.19
C ARG A 23 34.89 19.55 -4.18
N ARG A 24 34.45 19.98 -5.37
CA ARG A 24 33.27 20.83 -5.52
C ARG A 24 32.14 20.08 -4.85
N THR A 25 31.65 20.62 -3.74
CA THR A 25 30.48 20.12 -3.02
C THR A 25 29.30 20.30 -3.96
N MET A 26 29.00 19.27 -4.76
CA MET A 26 27.66 19.17 -5.33
C MET A 26 26.74 18.93 -4.13
N CYS A 27 25.92 19.93 -3.80
CA CYS A 27 24.79 19.75 -2.89
C CYS A 27 24.05 18.50 -3.37
N SER A 28 23.97 17.46 -2.55
CA SER A 28 23.11 16.32 -2.87
C SER A 28 21.72 16.88 -3.16
N GLY A 29 21.18 16.64 -4.36
CA GLY A 29 19.88 17.19 -4.77
C GLY A 29 18.76 16.88 -3.76
N VAL A 30 18.94 15.81 -2.99
CA VAL A 30 18.09 15.41 -1.87
C VAL A 30 18.17 16.42 -0.71
N GLY A 31 19.36 16.81 -0.25
CA GLY A 31 19.51 17.77 0.85
C GLY A 31 18.98 19.17 0.52
N CYS A 32 19.24 19.63 -0.70
CA CYS A 32 18.71 20.89 -1.20
C CYS A 32 17.16 20.86 -1.32
N PHE A 33 16.56 19.74 -1.74
CA PHE A 33 15.11 19.53 -1.75
C PHE A 33 14.49 19.58 -0.34
N TRP A 34 15.10 18.91 0.64
CA TRP A 34 14.61 18.90 2.03
C TRP A 34 14.70 20.27 2.70
N ALA A 35 15.74 21.05 2.42
CA ALA A 35 15.86 22.42 2.91
C ALA A 35 14.74 23.32 2.35
N LEU A 36 14.46 23.22 1.04
CA LEU A 36 13.37 23.97 0.39
C LEU A 36 11.99 23.57 0.91
N LEU A 37 11.76 22.27 1.11
CA LEU A 37 10.50 21.77 1.66
C LEU A 37 10.29 22.25 3.10
N SER A 38 11.33 22.20 3.94
CA SER A 38 11.28 22.67 5.34
C SER A 38 10.99 24.18 5.42
N ALA A 39 11.62 24.97 4.55
CA ALA A 39 11.36 26.39 4.43
C ALA A 39 9.92 26.69 3.95
N GLY A 40 9.41 25.94 2.97
CA GLY A 40 8.04 26.06 2.48
C GLY A 40 7.00 25.71 3.55
N LEU A 41 7.25 24.66 4.32
CA LEU A 41 6.41 24.25 5.46
C LEU A 41 6.41 25.33 6.56
N LEU A 42 7.58 25.87 6.91
CA LEU A 42 7.68 26.96 7.87
C LEU A 42 6.90 28.20 7.40
N ALA A 43 7.01 28.58 6.14
CA ALA A 43 6.29 29.72 5.57
C ALA A 43 4.77 29.51 5.61
N ALA A 44 4.29 28.32 5.23
CA ALA A 44 2.87 27.98 5.29
C ALA A 44 2.33 27.98 6.73
N CYS A 45 3.09 27.40 7.67
CA CYS A 45 2.75 27.36 9.09
C CYS A 45 2.74 28.76 9.72
N ALA A 46 3.73 29.60 9.41
CA ALA A 46 3.78 30.98 9.87
C ALA A 46 2.63 31.83 9.30
N ALA A 47 2.33 31.67 8.00
CA ALA A 47 1.21 32.36 7.36
C ALA A 47 -0.14 31.94 7.96
N ALA A 48 -0.34 30.65 8.24
CA ALA A 48 -1.53 30.15 8.91
C ALA A 48 -1.63 30.68 10.35
N PHE A 49 -0.54 30.64 11.11
CA PHE A 49 -0.49 31.11 12.50
C PHE A 49 -0.80 32.61 12.63
N LEU A 50 -0.31 33.43 11.70
CA LEU A 50 -0.56 34.87 11.66
C LEU A 50 -1.92 35.23 11.05
N SER A 51 -2.62 34.28 10.43
CA SER A 51 -3.90 34.56 9.77
C SER A 51 -5.05 34.71 10.79
N PRO A 52 -5.87 35.77 10.70
CA PRO A 52 -7.11 35.89 11.47
C PRO A 52 -8.25 35.01 10.92
N ALA A 53 -8.04 34.29 9.82
CA ALA A 53 -9.08 33.54 9.10
C ALA A 53 -9.15 32.06 9.52
N TRP A 54 -9.32 31.77 10.81
CA TRP A 54 -9.51 30.40 11.31
C TRP A 54 -10.98 30.07 11.59
N LEU A 55 -11.73 31.03 12.15
CA LEU A 55 -13.17 30.95 12.33
C LEU A 55 -13.81 32.27 11.85
N LEU A 56 -14.82 32.14 10.98
CA LEU A 56 -15.44 33.26 10.25
C LEU A 56 -16.95 33.30 10.52
N PRO A 57 -17.49 34.38 11.12
CA PRO A 57 -18.92 34.57 11.32
C PRO A 57 -19.69 34.88 10.04
N PRO A 58 -21.01 34.62 10.03
CA PRO A 58 -21.86 34.91 8.89
C PRO A 58 -22.02 36.43 8.67
N GLY A 59 -21.77 36.90 7.44
CA GLY A 59 -21.96 38.30 7.02
C GLY A 59 -20.71 38.98 6.44
N ARG A 60 -20.87 39.86 5.43
CA ARG A 60 -19.77 40.49 4.68
C ARG A 60 -18.93 41.54 5.46
N ALA A 61 -19.29 41.84 6.71
CA ALA A 61 -18.61 42.80 7.58
C ALA A 61 -18.21 42.21 8.95
N ALA A 62 -18.15 40.88 9.08
CA ALA A 62 -17.98 40.22 10.37
C ALA A 62 -16.53 39.82 10.68
N ALA A 63 -16.21 39.88 11.97
CA ALA A 63 -14.88 39.76 12.54
C ALA A 63 -14.25 38.36 12.36
N GLY A 64 -12.99 38.28 11.91
CA GLY A 64 -12.24 37.00 11.85
C GLY A 64 -11.55 36.66 13.17
N PHE A 65 -11.67 35.41 13.62
CA PHE A 65 -10.96 34.90 14.79
C PHE A 65 -9.80 33.99 14.36
N GLY A 66 -8.56 34.47 14.53
CA GLY A 66 -7.33 33.66 14.40
C GLY A 66 -6.77 33.21 15.75
N LEU A 67 -5.56 32.64 15.74
CA LEU A 67 -4.86 32.21 16.96
C LEU A 67 -4.33 33.38 17.79
N LEU A 68 -3.77 34.39 17.11
CA LEU A 68 -3.19 35.58 17.73
C LEU A 68 -3.98 36.86 17.41
N TRP A 69 -4.66 36.89 16.27
CA TRP A 69 -5.27 38.11 15.74
C TRP A 69 -6.78 38.01 15.74
N ARG A 70 -7.43 39.07 16.26
CA ARG A 70 -8.85 39.32 16.08
C ARG A 70 -9.01 40.47 15.10
N CYS A 71 -9.70 40.23 14.01
CA CYS A 71 -9.96 41.22 12.97
C CYS A 71 -11.40 41.71 13.13
N ALA A 72 -11.65 43.02 13.31
CA ALA A 72 -13.00 43.58 13.39
C ALA A 72 -13.44 44.16 12.02
N GLY A 73 -13.40 43.35 10.96
CA GLY A 73 -13.76 43.75 9.60
C GLY A 73 -13.50 42.64 8.55
N PRO A 74 -13.73 42.91 7.25
CA PRO A 74 -13.54 41.90 6.21
C PRO A 74 -12.07 41.44 6.11
N PRO A 75 -11.81 40.12 5.91
CA PRO A 75 -10.48 39.53 6.06
C PRO A 75 -9.40 40.07 5.11
N ARG A 76 -9.77 40.69 3.98
CA ARG A 76 -8.82 41.33 3.04
C ARG A 76 -8.30 42.70 3.50
N GLY A 77 -9.00 43.38 4.43
CA GLY A 77 -8.65 44.72 4.91
C GLY A 77 -7.88 44.76 6.24
N CYS A 78 -7.64 43.61 6.87
CA CYS A 78 -7.06 43.55 8.23
C CYS A 78 -5.53 43.57 8.29
N HIS A 79 -4.85 43.82 7.18
CA HIS A 79 -3.38 43.87 7.13
C HIS A 79 -2.76 45.14 7.74
N GLY A 80 -3.56 46.11 8.19
CA GLY A 80 -3.04 47.37 8.74
C GLY A 80 -3.81 48.02 9.90
N SER A 81 -4.86 47.39 10.45
CA SER A 81 -5.72 48.01 11.48
C SER A 81 -6.00 47.15 12.72
N ALA A 82 -5.45 45.94 12.77
CA ALA A 82 -5.41 45.14 13.99
C ALA A 82 -4.00 45.28 14.56
N GLY A 83 -3.85 45.90 15.73
CA GLY A 83 -2.61 45.81 16.51
C GLY A 83 -2.56 44.48 17.28
N PRO A 84 -1.37 44.00 17.69
CA PRO A 84 -1.27 42.83 18.55
C PRO A 84 -1.94 43.15 19.89
N GLY A 85 -3.08 42.51 20.17
CA GLY A 85 -3.59 42.46 21.55
C GLY A 85 -2.58 41.73 22.43
N GLY A 86 -2.57 42.03 23.73
CA GLY A 86 -1.76 41.25 24.68
C GLY A 86 -2.22 39.79 24.69
N PHE A 87 -1.35 38.85 25.07
CA PHE A 87 -1.71 37.42 25.18
C PHE A 87 -2.94 37.18 26.10
N GLY A 88 -3.17 38.08 27.06
CA GLY A 88 -4.36 38.09 27.92
C GLY A 88 -5.68 38.46 27.22
N ASP A 89 -5.62 39.05 26.03
CA ASP A 89 -6.80 39.48 25.26
C ASP A 89 -7.39 38.34 24.40
N ILE A 90 -6.77 37.15 24.42
CA ILE A 90 -7.25 35.96 23.72
C ILE A 90 -8.53 35.43 24.42
N PRO A 91 -9.68 35.30 23.73
CA PRO A 91 -10.99 35.04 24.34
C PRO A 91 -11.17 33.74 25.14
N SER A 92 -10.21 32.81 25.10
CA SER A 92 -10.32 31.50 25.73
C SER A 92 -8.96 30.94 26.12
N GLY A 93 -8.88 30.32 27.30
CA GLY A 93 -7.70 29.57 27.73
C GLY A 93 -7.30 28.46 26.74
N SER A 94 -8.27 27.82 26.08
CA SER A 94 -7.99 26.83 25.03
C SER A 94 -7.32 27.45 23.80
N TRP A 95 -7.68 28.68 23.43
CA TRP A 95 -7.03 29.39 22.33
C TRP A 95 -5.64 29.88 22.70
N GLN A 96 -5.43 30.30 23.95
CA GLN A 96 -4.10 30.59 24.50
C GLN A 96 -3.19 29.36 24.45
N THR A 97 -3.68 28.20 24.90
CA THR A 97 -2.95 26.92 24.82
C THR A 97 -2.65 26.54 23.36
N SER A 98 -3.64 26.65 22.47
CA SER A 98 -3.44 26.40 21.04
C SER A 98 -2.40 27.33 20.43
N ALA A 99 -2.38 28.61 20.83
CA ALA A 99 -1.41 29.60 20.35
C ALA A 99 0.01 29.26 20.80
N VAL A 100 0.21 28.88 22.06
CA VAL A 100 1.51 28.45 22.59
C VAL A 100 2.01 27.19 21.89
N LEU A 101 1.16 26.18 21.70
CA LEU A 101 1.52 24.94 21.01
C LEU A 101 1.89 25.21 19.55
N CYS A 102 1.08 25.98 18.82
CA CYS A 102 1.39 26.29 17.42
C CYS A 102 2.65 27.16 17.29
N ALA A 103 2.87 28.13 18.19
CA ALA A 103 4.08 28.94 18.22
C ALA A 103 5.34 28.10 18.52
N GLY A 104 5.27 27.21 19.51
CA GLY A 104 6.36 26.31 19.87
C GLY A 104 6.72 25.36 18.72
N GLY A 105 5.72 24.84 18.01
CA GLY A 105 5.94 24.05 16.80
C GLY A 105 6.58 24.86 15.67
N CYS A 106 6.12 26.08 15.40
CA CYS A 106 6.76 26.97 14.42
C CYS A 106 8.23 27.27 14.78
N ALA A 107 8.54 27.50 16.05
CA ALA A 107 9.91 27.73 16.51
C ALA A 107 10.81 26.49 16.31
N LEU A 108 10.30 25.29 16.59
CA LEU A 108 11.02 24.04 16.35
C LEU A 108 11.22 23.76 14.85
N LEU A 109 10.25 24.10 14.00
CA LEU A 109 10.40 24.02 12.54
C LEU A 109 11.45 25.01 12.00
N ALA A 110 11.49 26.23 12.56
CA ALA A 110 12.51 27.22 12.21
C ALA A 110 13.92 26.73 12.58
N LEU A 111 14.08 26.18 13.79
CA LEU A 111 15.35 25.62 14.24
C LEU A 111 15.77 24.40 13.42
N SER A 112 14.83 23.54 13.05
CA SER A 112 15.10 22.42 12.15
C SER A 112 15.51 22.87 10.75
N SER A 113 14.86 23.91 10.21
CA SER A 113 15.20 24.48 8.91
C SER A 113 16.62 25.07 8.90
N LEU A 114 17.03 25.72 10.00
CA LEU A 114 18.41 26.19 10.18
C LEU A 114 19.41 25.02 10.21
N LEU A 115 19.10 23.94 10.93
CA LEU A 115 19.94 22.74 10.96
C LEU A 115 20.06 22.06 9.60
N ALA A 116 18.97 22.03 8.81
CA ALA A 116 18.98 21.50 7.44
C ALA A 116 19.88 22.35 6.51
N ILE A 117 19.85 23.68 6.63
CA ILE A 117 20.76 24.57 5.89
C ILE A 117 22.22 24.33 6.29
N VAL A 118 22.48 24.19 7.59
CA VAL A 118 23.84 23.88 8.09
C VAL A 118 24.31 22.52 7.58
N ALA A 119 23.44 21.51 7.54
CA ALA A 119 23.76 20.18 7.05
C ALA A 119 24.21 20.18 5.57
N VAL A 120 23.59 21.03 4.74
CA VAL A 120 23.97 21.21 3.32
C VAL A 120 25.39 21.78 3.16
N LEU A 121 25.90 22.50 4.16
CA LEU A 121 27.23 23.10 4.16
C LEU A 121 28.31 22.17 4.74
N LEU A 122 27.93 21.03 5.33
CA LEU A 122 28.88 20.08 5.92
C LEU A 122 29.46 19.12 4.88
N PRO A 123 30.75 18.73 5.00
CA PRO A 123 31.31 17.68 4.17
C PRO A 123 30.63 16.34 4.49
N GLY A 124 30.25 15.61 3.43
CA GLY A 124 29.43 14.41 3.57
C GLY A 124 30.10 13.33 4.44
N GLY A 125 29.34 12.74 5.37
CA GLY A 125 29.87 11.78 6.35
C GLY A 125 28.95 11.52 7.55
N ALA A 126 29.50 10.91 8.61
CA ALA A 126 28.74 10.56 9.81
C ALA A 126 28.18 11.78 10.58
N CYS A 127 28.87 12.93 10.50
CA CYS A 127 28.43 14.18 11.11
C CYS A 127 27.18 14.75 10.42
N GLU A 128 27.20 14.84 9.08
CA GLU A 128 26.03 15.23 8.27
C GLU A 128 24.81 14.36 8.60
N ARG A 129 24.98 13.04 8.65
CA ARG A 129 23.88 12.12 8.99
C ARG A 129 23.29 12.40 10.36
N ARG A 130 24.12 12.65 11.39
CA ARG A 130 23.64 12.97 12.74
C ARG A 130 22.85 14.28 12.78
N VAL A 131 23.31 15.31 12.07
CA VAL A 131 22.63 16.60 11.99
C VAL A 131 21.29 16.47 11.25
N CYS A 132 21.25 15.72 10.15
CA CYS A 132 20.00 15.42 9.43
C CYS A 132 19.00 14.64 10.27
N THR A 133 19.45 13.61 11.01
CA THR A 133 18.59 12.85 11.92
C THR A 133 18.02 13.73 13.02
N LEU A 134 18.85 14.59 13.63
CA LEU A 134 18.41 15.53 14.65
C LEU A 134 17.37 16.51 14.09
N ALA A 135 17.63 17.09 12.91
CA ALA A 135 16.70 17.98 12.22
C ALA A 135 15.35 17.29 11.95
N GLY A 136 15.36 16.02 11.51
CA GLY A 136 14.16 15.22 11.28
C GLY A 136 13.34 14.94 12.55
N TYR A 137 13.99 14.61 13.68
CA TYR A 137 13.30 14.46 14.97
C TYR A 137 12.65 15.77 15.42
N MET A 138 13.32 16.90 15.20
CA MET A 138 12.78 18.22 15.56
C MET A 138 11.57 18.60 14.71
N GLN A 139 11.54 18.24 13.41
CA GLN A 139 10.35 18.42 12.56
C GLN A 139 9.19 17.57 13.07
N THR A 140 9.47 16.32 13.42
CA THR A 140 8.46 15.38 13.91
C THR A 140 7.84 15.90 15.20
N ALA A 141 8.66 16.28 16.18
CA ALA A 141 8.21 16.86 17.44
C ALA A 141 7.37 18.13 17.19
N ALA A 142 7.83 19.00 16.28
CA ALA A 142 7.09 20.22 15.93
C ALA A 142 5.69 19.91 15.38
N VAL A 143 5.56 18.94 14.49
CA VAL A 143 4.27 18.52 13.89
C VAL A 143 3.31 18.01 14.96
N PHE A 144 3.77 17.15 15.88
CA PHE A 144 2.92 16.64 16.97
C PHE A 144 2.44 17.75 17.90
N ILE A 145 3.32 18.70 18.21
CA ILE A 145 2.98 19.87 19.04
C ILE A 145 1.93 20.73 18.32
N MET A 146 2.09 20.98 17.02
CA MET A 146 1.13 21.77 16.22
C MET A 146 -0.21 21.06 16.03
N ALA A 147 -0.18 19.75 15.81
CA ALA A 147 -1.39 18.93 15.72
C ALA A 147 -2.17 18.95 17.04
N SER A 148 -1.47 18.91 18.18
CA SER A 148 -2.08 19.07 19.50
C SER A 148 -2.72 20.45 19.64
N GLY A 149 -2.05 21.52 19.17
CA GLY A 149 -2.64 22.86 19.11
C GLY A 149 -3.92 22.91 18.27
N LEU A 150 -3.93 22.28 17.10
CA LEU A 150 -5.11 22.19 16.23
C LEU A 150 -6.29 21.44 16.85
N LEU A 151 -6.02 20.43 17.69
CA LEU A 151 -7.04 19.71 18.45
C LEU A 151 -7.56 20.55 19.62
N VAL A 152 -6.72 21.38 20.23
CA VAL A 152 -7.14 22.24 21.36
C VAL A 152 -7.95 23.45 20.88
N TYR A 153 -7.72 23.96 19.66
CA TYR A 153 -8.40 25.15 19.14
C TYR A 153 -9.96 25.10 19.18
N PRO A 154 -10.64 24.02 18.76
CA PRO A 154 -12.11 23.94 18.75
C PRO A 154 -12.77 23.93 20.14
N PHE A 155 -12.00 23.73 21.22
CA PHE A 155 -12.53 23.86 22.58
C PHE A 155 -12.90 25.31 22.93
N GLY A 156 -12.25 26.29 22.31
CA GLY A 156 -12.57 27.71 22.54
C GLY A 156 -13.86 28.17 21.85
N PHE A 157 -14.50 27.33 21.03
CA PHE A 157 -15.78 27.64 20.38
C PHE A 157 -16.93 27.79 21.38
N ASN A 158 -16.80 27.20 22.56
CA ASN A 158 -17.78 27.31 23.65
C ASN A 158 -17.63 28.61 24.49
N SER A 159 -16.67 29.49 24.16
CA SER A 159 -16.48 30.74 24.91
C SER A 159 -17.63 31.73 24.69
N ALA A 160 -17.92 32.54 25.72
CA ALA A 160 -18.98 33.56 25.66
C ALA A 160 -18.76 34.58 24.52
N THR A 161 -17.49 34.86 24.17
CA THR A 161 -17.16 35.71 23.03
C THR A 161 -17.53 35.05 21.71
N VAL A 162 -17.24 33.76 21.52
CA VAL A 162 -17.57 33.07 20.26
C VAL A 162 -19.07 32.90 20.10
N LYS A 163 -19.79 32.47 21.15
CA LYS A 163 -21.26 32.35 21.14
C LYS A 163 -22.00 33.65 20.81
N ARG A 164 -21.38 34.81 21.06
CA ARG A 164 -21.93 36.12 20.72
C ARG A 164 -21.88 36.42 19.22
N PHE A 165 -20.95 35.83 18.47
CA PHE A 165 -20.80 36.02 17.02
C PHE A 165 -21.18 34.79 16.19
N CYS A 166 -21.09 33.60 16.79
CA CYS A 166 -21.40 32.30 16.25
C CYS A 166 -22.53 31.71 17.08
N GLU A 167 -23.77 32.03 16.73
CA GLU A 167 -24.93 31.48 17.43
C GLU A 167 -24.91 29.94 17.31
N ASN A 168 -25.36 29.25 18.36
CA ASN A 168 -25.31 27.78 18.48
C ASN A 168 -23.90 27.14 18.40
N SER A 169 -22.82 27.87 18.64
CA SER A 169 -21.48 27.26 18.72
C SER A 169 -21.27 26.45 20.01
N ASP A 170 -20.61 25.30 19.89
CA ASP A 170 -20.23 24.45 21.02
C ASP A 170 -18.83 23.83 20.77
N ILE A 171 -18.29 23.08 21.73
CA ILE A 171 -17.00 22.40 21.60
C ILE A 171 -17.01 21.54 20.33
N TYR A 172 -16.06 21.76 19.42
CA TYR A 172 -15.99 21.13 18.08
C TYR A 172 -17.13 21.42 17.11
N TYR A 173 -18.12 22.21 17.50
CA TYR A 173 -19.25 22.60 16.65
C TYR A 173 -19.23 24.11 16.42
N ALA A 174 -18.94 24.53 15.18
CA ALA A 174 -18.77 25.94 14.85
C ALA A 174 -20.09 26.75 14.84
N GLY A 175 -21.25 26.09 14.96
CA GLY A 175 -22.56 26.72 14.84
C GLY A 175 -22.72 27.38 13.48
N ASP A 176 -23.18 28.63 13.47
CA ASP A 176 -23.40 29.41 12.25
C ASP A 176 -22.11 29.97 11.61
N CYS A 177 -20.95 29.72 12.23
CA CYS A 177 -19.64 30.16 11.73
C CYS A 177 -18.97 29.13 10.81
N GLN A 178 -18.28 29.62 9.79
CA GLN A 178 -17.49 28.79 8.89
C GLN A 178 -16.04 28.65 9.35
N ILE A 179 -15.47 27.48 9.13
CA ILE A 179 -14.04 27.24 9.35
C ILE A 179 -13.26 27.92 8.21
N GLY A 180 -12.39 28.86 8.57
CA GLY A 180 -11.58 29.61 7.62
C GLY A 180 -10.32 28.86 7.16
N TRP A 181 -9.72 29.38 6.08
CA TRP A 181 -8.57 28.79 5.40
C TRP A 181 -7.33 28.62 6.29
N GLY A 182 -7.16 29.42 7.34
CA GLY A 182 -6.01 29.33 8.24
C GLY A 182 -5.92 27.97 8.95
N LYS A 183 -7.06 27.46 9.43
CA LYS A 183 -7.15 26.11 10.04
C LYS A 183 -6.93 25.01 8.99
N ALA A 184 -7.46 25.19 7.78
CA ALA A 184 -7.28 24.24 6.68
C ALA A 184 -5.83 24.21 6.17
N LEU A 185 -5.15 25.36 6.15
CA LEU A 185 -3.77 25.53 5.71
C LEU A 185 -2.80 24.91 6.72
N LEU A 186 -3.09 24.93 8.02
CA LEU A 186 -2.27 24.23 9.03
C LEU A 186 -2.55 22.71 9.10
N ARG A 187 -3.74 22.26 8.67
CA ARG A 187 -4.12 20.84 8.56
C ARG A 187 -3.38 20.09 7.43
N ARG A 188 -3.04 20.79 6.33
CA ARG A 188 -2.38 20.17 5.17
C ARG A 188 -0.91 19.74 5.43
N PRO A 189 -0.05 20.57 6.05
CA PRO A 189 1.30 20.19 6.47
C PRO A 189 1.32 19.02 7.46
N THR A 190 0.42 19.04 8.46
CA THR A 190 0.31 17.99 9.48
C THR A 190 -0.13 16.64 8.91
N CYS A 191 -0.98 16.63 7.88
CA CYS A 191 -1.35 15.40 7.17
C CYS A 191 -0.28 14.95 6.15
N MET A 192 0.35 15.87 5.39
CA MET A 192 1.39 15.52 4.41
C MET A 192 2.65 14.95 5.06
N LEU A 193 3.04 15.45 6.23
CA LEU A 193 4.26 15.02 6.91
C LEU A 193 4.12 13.64 7.56
N ASN A 194 2.92 13.15 7.86
CA ASN A 194 2.73 11.81 8.43
C ASN A 194 2.98 10.70 7.40
N GLU A 195 2.53 10.91 6.16
CA GLU A 195 2.79 10.01 5.02
C GLU A 195 4.24 10.13 4.51
N GLN A 196 4.79 11.35 4.44
CA GLN A 196 6.18 11.56 4.01
C GLN A 196 7.22 11.15 5.06
N PHE A 197 6.91 11.18 6.36
CA PHE A 197 7.81 10.69 7.42
C PHE A 197 7.92 9.16 7.41
N LEU A 198 6.83 8.45 7.08
CA LEU A 198 6.90 7.02 6.82
C LEU A 198 7.78 6.72 5.61
N GLU A 199 7.66 7.49 4.53
CA GLU A 199 8.55 7.40 3.37
C GLU A 199 10.00 7.76 3.70
N LEU A 200 10.25 8.74 4.59
CA LEU A 200 11.59 9.15 5.00
C LEU A 200 12.27 8.14 5.91
N LEU A 201 11.55 7.59 6.89
CA LEU A 201 12.02 6.50 7.72
C LEU A 201 12.29 5.25 6.87
N LYS A 202 11.43 4.93 5.90
CA LYS A 202 11.65 3.84 4.94
C LYS A 202 12.88 4.10 4.06
N SER A 203 13.07 5.32 3.57
CA SER A 203 14.22 5.74 2.76
C SER A 203 15.53 5.70 3.54
N MET A 204 15.53 6.14 4.81
CA MET A 204 16.71 6.17 5.68
C MET A 204 17.04 4.82 6.34
N THR A 205 16.10 3.86 6.34
CA THR A 205 16.32 2.47 6.79
C THR A 205 16.56 1.49 5.64
N SER A 206 16.38 1.93 4.39
CA SER A 206 16.57 1.12 3.17
C SER A 206 18.05 0.99 2.77
N SER A 207 18.87 0.43 3.65
CA SER A 207 20.17 -0.12 3.24
C SER A 207 20.47 -1.49 3.85
N SER A 208 19.48 -2.17 4.44
CA SER A 208 19.62 -3.57 4.79
C SER A 208 19.04 -4.44 3.69
N VAL A 209 19.89 -5.29 3.13
CA VAL A 209 19.45 -6.40 2.28
C VAL A 209 18.69 -7.39 3.18
N VAL A 210 17.49 -7.80 2.79
CA VAL A 210 16.77 -8.84 3.50
C VAL A 210 17.22 -10.19 2.94
N ASP A 211 18.02 -10.91 3.71
CA ASP A 211 18.38 -12.29 3.43
C ASP A 211 17.18 -13.20 3.68
N LYS A 212 16.80 -13.97 2.67
CA LYS A 212 15.70 -14.96 2.74
C LYS A 212 16.21 -16.34 2.34
N PRO A 213 15.70 -17.42 2.96
CA PRO A 213 16.10 -18.78 2.59
C PRO A 213 15.73 -19.08 1.13
N PRO A 214 16.48 -19.96 0.44
CA PRO A 214 16.10 -20.44 -0.88
C PRO A 214 14.70 -21.08 -0.86
N VAL A 215 13.92 -20.86 -1.92
CA VAL A 215 12.59 -21.45 -2.10
C VAL A 215 12.76 -22.76 -2.85
N ARG A 216 12.56 -23.90 -2.19
CA ARG A 216 12.85 -25.22 -2.76
C ARG A 216 11.60 -26.01 -3.08
N ARG A 217 10.60 -25.98 -2.20
CA ARG A 217 9.37 -26.75 -2.36
C ARG A 217 8.27 -25.87 -2.90
N VAL A 218 7.97 -26.05 -4.19
CA VAL A 218 6.93 -25.30 -4.89
C VAL A 218 5.82 -26.24 -5.32
N ALA A 219 4.56 -25.87 -5.07
CA ALA A 219 3.42 -26.58 -5.63
C ALA A 219 2.64 -25.72 -6.61
N ILE A 220 2.07 -26.36 -7.64
CA ILE A 220 1.15 -25.74 -8.58
C ILE A 220 -0.19 -26.45 -8.47
N PHE A 221 -1.17 -25.76 -7.90
CA PHE A 221 -2.52 -26.26 -7.68
C PHE A 221 -3.43 -25.88 -8.84
N GLY A 222 -4.18 -26.88 -9.30
CA GLY A 222 -5.18 -26.71 -10.33
C GLY A 222 -6.44 -27.49 -9.95
N GLY A 223 -7.59 -27.00 -10.40
CA GLY A 223 -8.87 -27.63 -10.09
C GLY A 223 -9.26 -27.52 -8.62
N THR A 224 -8.88 -26.42 -7.95
CA THR A 224 -9.43 -26.07 -6.62
C THR A 224 -10.94 -25.90 -6.73
N HIS A 225 -11.39 -25.27 -7.81
CA HIS A 225 -12.74 -25.39 -8.33
C HIS A 225 -12.74 -26.27 -9.57
N GLY A 226 -13.56 -27.32 -9.59
CA GLY A 226 -13.45 -28.38 -10.59
C GLY A 226 -13.89 -28.02 -12.00
N ASN A 227 -14.59 -26.91 -12.17
CA ASN A 227 -15.07 -26.38 -13.46
C ASN A 227 -14.22 -25.22 -14.00
N GLU A 228 -13.13 -24.84 -13.34
CA GLU A 228 -12.17 -23.84 -13.81
C GLU A 228 -11.03 -24.54 -14.58
N LEU A 229 -11.26 -24.73 -15.88
CA LEU A 229 -10.56 -25.78 -16.62
C LEU A 229 -9.10 -25.47 -17.01
N SER A 230 -8.64 -24.21 -16.98
CA SER A 230 -7.26 -23.90 -17.38
C SER A 230 -6.25 -24.52 -16.42
N GLY A 231 -6.45 -24.33 -15.12
CA GLY A 231 -5.61 -24.93 -14.09
C GLY A 231 -5.69 -26.46 -14.08
N VAL A 232 -6.89 -27.02 -14.32
CA VAL A 232 -7.08 -28.48 -14.45
C VAL A 232 -6.26 -29.04 -15.61
N PHE A 233 -6.33 -28.40 -16.78
CA PHE A 233 -5.67 -28.87 -17.98
C PHE A 233 -4.14 -28.80 -17.85
N LEU A 234 -3.62 -27.67 -17.35
CA LEU A 234 -2.19 -27.47 -17.12
C LEU A 234 -1.62 -28.45 -16.09
N VAL A 235 -2.30 -28.63 -14.96
CA VAL A 235 -1.82 -29.56 -13.92
C VAL A 235 -1.81 -31.01 -14.42
N LYS A 236 -2.85 -31.47 -15.12
CA LYS A 236 -2.85 -32.82 -15.71
C LYS A 236 -1.71 -32.99 -16.70
N HIS A 237 -1.52 -32.00 -17.58
CA HIS A 237 -0.40 -32.00 -18.53
C HIS A 237 0.96 -32.11 -17.83
N TRP A 238 1.19 -31.32 -16.78
CA TRP A 238 2.46 -31.33 -16.04
C TRP A 238 2.65 -32.55 -15.13
N GLN A 239 1.57 -33.22 -14.72
CA GLN A 239 1.64 -34.51 -14.03
C GLN A 239 2.11 -35.63 -14.97
N GLU A 240 1.75 -35.57 -16.26
CA GLU A 240 2.24 -36.50 -17.28
C GLU A 240 3.65 -36.13 -17.76
N ASN A 241 3.92 -34.85 -18.00
CA ASN A 241 5.21 -34.32 -18.43
C ASN A 241 5.54 -33.00 -17.73
N GLY A 242 6.31 -33.08 -16.66
CA GLY A 242 6.70 -31.91 -15.87
C GLY A 242 7.86 -31.09 -16.43
N SER A 243 8.43 -31.45 -17.60
CA SER A 243 9.69 -30.83 -18.08
C SER A 243 9.64 -29.31 -18.19
N GLU A 244 8.49 -28.74 -18.51
CA GLU A 244 8.28 -27.30 -18.62
C GLU A 244 8.41 -26.54 -17.30
N ILE A 245 7.97 -27.16 -16.19
CA ILE A 245 7.92 -26.53 -14.86
C ILE A 245 9.16 -26.83 -14.01
N GLN A 246 10.04 -27.72 -14.46
CA GLN A 246 11.27 -28.03 -13.74
C GLN A 246 12.26 -26.86 -13.79
N ARG A 247 12.91 -26.58 -12.66
CA ARG A 247 13.96 -25.58 -12.51
C ARG A 247 15.06 -26.18 -11.64
N THR A 248 16.32 -25.83 -11.88
CA THR A 248 17.44 -26.38 -11.12
C THR A 248 17.33 -25.99 -9.64
N GLY A 249 17.51 -26.96 -8.74
CA GLY A 249 17.48 -26.71 -7.29
C GLY A 249 16.09 -26.49 -6.69
N MET A 250 15.02 -26.73 -7.47
CA MET A 250 13.63 -26.62 -7.03
C MET A 250 12.87 -27.92 -7.28
N GLU A 251 12.07 -28.34 -6.31
CA GLU A 251 11.05 -29.37 -6.49
C GLU A 251 9.73 -28.67 -6.81
N VAL A 252 9.26 -28.81 -8.05
CA VAL A 252 7.98 -28.25 -8.50
C VAL A 252 6.97 -29.37 -8.67
N LYS A 253 5.92 -29.37 -7.83
CA LYS A 253 4.90 -30.42 -7.77
C LYS A 253 3.54 -29.94 -8.29
N PRO A 254 3.11 -30.36 -9.49
CA PRO A 254 1.75 -30.11 -9.97
C PRO A 254 0.74 -31.01 -9.24
N PHE A 255 -0.36 -30.45 -8.76
CA PHE A 255 -1.32 -31.17 -7.92
C PHE A 255 -2.77 -30.78 -8.17
N LEU A 256 -3.63 -31.78 -8.37
CA LEU A 256 -5.06 -31.61 -8.55
C LEU A 256 -5.77 -31.57 -7.19
N THR A 257 -6.27 -30.40 -6.80
CA THR A 257 -6.75 -30.15 -5.43
C THR A 257 -8.17 -30.67 -5.20
N ASN A 258 -9.10 -30.61 -6.16
CA ASN A 258 -10.45 -31.17 -6.02
C ASN A 258 -10.78 -32.23 -7.10
N PRO A 259 -10.24 -33.45 -7.01
CA PRO A 259 -10.42 -34.47 -8.05
C PRO A 259 -11.88 -34.89 -8.26
N ARG A 260 -12.73 -34.88 -7.22
CA ARG A 260 -14.16 -35.23 -7.36
C ARG A 260 -14.93 -34.16 -8.11
N ALA A 261 -14.73 -32.88 -7.76
CA ALA A 261 -15.38 -31.78 -8.46
C ALA A 261 -14.92 -31.69 -9.92
N VAL A 262 -13.62 -31.89 -10.17
CA VAL A 262 -13.05 -31.95 -11.53
C VAL A 262 -13.68 -33.08 -12.36
N LYS A 263 -13.82 -34.28 -11.78
CA LYS A 263 -14.46 -35.41 -12.48
C LYS A 263 -15.90 -35.10 -12.90
N LYS A 264 -16.62 -34.31 -12.12
CA LYS A 264 -18.01 -33.90 -12.39
C LYS A 264 -18.11 -32.57 -13.16
N CYS A 265 -16.99 -31.91 -13.47
CA CYS A 265 -16.96 -30.56 -14.04
C CYS A 265 -17.88 -29.58 -13.27
N THR A 266 -17.81 -29.63 -11.93
CA THR A 266 -18.55 -28.75 -11.03
C THR A 266 -17.58 -27.93 -10.18
N ARG A 267 -18.03 -26.81 -9.62
CA ARG A 267 -17.19 -25.96 -8.76
C ARG A 267 -16.71 -26.72 -7.52
N TYR A 268 -17.63 -27.34 -6.79
CA TYR A 268 -17.38 -28.13 -5.59
C TYR A 268 -18.43 -29.24 -5.45
N ILE A 269 -18.24 -30.17 -4.51
CA ILE A 269 -19.18 -31.25 -4.19
C ILE A 269 -20.13 -30.81 -3.07
N ASP A 270 -19.61 -30.49 -1.89
CA ASP A 270 -20.43 -30.18 -0.71
C ASP A 270 -20.31 -28.70 -0.30
N CYS A 271 -19.08 -28.15 -0.30
CA CYS A 271 -18.84 -26.74 -0.01
C CYS A 271 -17.61 -26.21 -0.75
N ASP A 272 -17.43 -24.89 -0.81
CA ASP A 272 -16.30 -24.27 -1.51
C ASP A 272 -14.95 -24.61 -0.84
N LEU A 273 -14.09 -25.40 -1.53
CA LEU A 273 -12.78 -25.83 -1.04
C LEU A 273 -11.89 -24.63 -0.66
N ASN A 274 -12.01 -23.52 -1.38
CA ASN A 274 -11.18 -22.34 -1.18
C ASN A 274 -11.70 -21.44 -0.02
N ARG A 275 -12.52 -22.00 0.88
CA ARG A 275 -13.10 -21.32 2.04
C ARG A 275 -12.97 -22.10 3.36
N VAL A 276 -12.30 -23.26 3.36
CA VAL A 276 -12.27 -24.19 4.51
C VAL A 276 -10.85 -24.47 5.06
N PHE A 277 -9.88 -23.60 4.77
CA PHE A 277 -8.49 -23.69 5.28
C PHE A 277 -8.24 -22.84 6.54
N ASP A 278 -9.28 -22.58 7.34
CA ASP A 278 -9.16 -21.96 8.64
C ASP A 278 -8.77 -23.00 9.71
N PRO A 279 -8.20 -22.57 10.85
CA PRO A 279 -7.76 -23.51 11.89
C PRO A 279 -8.85 -24.44 12.41
N ASP A 280 -10.10 -23.98 12.47
CA ASP A 280 -11.21 -24.76 13.01
C ASP A 280 -11.52 -25.95 12.10
N ASN A 281 -11.60 -25.72 10.78
CA ASN A 281 -11.81 -26.79 9.81
C ASN A 281 -10.60 -27.73 9.67
N LEU A 282 -9.38 -27.18 9.72
CA LEU A 282 -8.15 -27.98 9.61
C LEU A 282 -7.88 -28.87 10.83
N GLY A 283 -8.27 -28.41 12.03
CA GLY A 283 -8.12 -29.16 13.29
C GLY A 283 -9.31 -30.05 13.65
N ARG A 284 -10.40 -30.02 12.87
CA ARG A 284 -11.63 -30.77 13.15
C ARG A 284 -11.42 -32.28 13.08
N THR A 285 -11.91 -33.02 14.08
CA THR A 285 -11.90 -34.49 14.07
C THR A 285 -12.71 -35.04 12.88
N VAL A 286 -12.11 -35.96 12.13
CA VAL A 286 -12.76 -36.63 11.00
C VAL A 286 -13.84 -37.57 11.53
N VAL A 287 -15.11 -37.20 11.32
CA VAL A 287 -16.30 -38.05 11.52
C VAL A 287 -16.95 -38.33 10.16
N GLU A 288 -17.79 -39.35 10.04
CA GLU A 288 -18.32 -39.78 8.72
C GLU A 288 -19.09 -38.68 7.96
N ASP A 289 -19.72 -37.73 8.67
CA ASP A 289 -20.58 -36.70 8.10
C ASP A 289 -19.90 -35.38 7.69
N ILE A 290 -18.56 -35.26 7.77
CA ILE A 290 -17.93 -33.99 7.36
C ILE A 290 -17.92 -33.78 5.83
N PRO A 291 -18.12 -32.53 5.36
CA PRO A 291 -18.08 -32.22 3.93
C PRO A 291 -16.82 -32.75 3.25
N TYR A 292 -16.96 -33.22 2.02
CA TYR A 292 -15.85 -33.74 1.24
C TYR A 292 -14.70 -32.71 1.13
N GLU A 293 -15.00 -31.44 0.85
CA GLU A 293 -13.98 -30.41 0.75
C GLU A 293 -13.25 -30.14 2.08
N VAL A 294 -13.90 -30.32 3.24
CA VAL A 294 -13.22 -30.19 4.55
C VAL A 294 -12.21 -31.32 4.74
N ARG A 295 -12.59 -32.57 4.43
CA ARG A 295 -11.63 -33.71 4.41
C ARG A 295 -10.48 -33.45 3.47
N ARG A 296 -10.80 -32.97 2.27
CA ARG A 296 -9.80 -32.68 1.25
C ARG A 296 -8.86 -31.56 1.68
N ALA A 297 -9.35 -30.54 2.39
CA ALA A 297 -8.52 -29.49 2.95
C ALA A 297 -7.54 -30.01 4.01
N GLN A 298 -7.98 -30.94 4.86
CA GLN A 298 -7.12 -31.61 5.84
C GLN A 298 -6.02 -32.45 5.16
N GLU A 299 -6.37 -33.22 4.12
CA GLU A 299 -5.39 -33.96 3.31
C GLU A 299 -4.35 -33.03 2.66
N ILE A 300 -4.81 -31.93 2.05
CA ILE A 300 -3.93 -30.93 1.43
C ILE A 300 -3.02 -30.31 2.48
N ASN A 301 -3.55 -29.94 3.64
CA ASN A 301 -2.76 -29.38 4.74
C ASN A 301 -1.74 -30.37 5.30
N HIS A 302 -2.04 -31.68 5.27
CA HIS A 302 -1.08 -32.71 5.65
C HIS A 302 0.04 -32.87 4.61
N ILE A 303 -0.27 -32.79 3.31
CA ILE A 303 0.71 -32.98 2.23
C ILE A 303 1.60 -31.74 2.03
N PHE A 304 1.01 -30.54 2.11
CA PHE A 304 1.67 -29.29 1.73
C PHE A 304 1.91 -28.33 2.90
N GLY A 305 1.31 -28.60 4.05
CA GLY A 305 1.48 -27.83 5.28
C GLY A 305 2.41 -28.56 6.25
N PRO A 306 2.10 -28.56 7.56
CA PRO A 306 0.97 -27.91 8.20
C PRO A 306 0.98 -26.38 8.04
N LYS A 307 -0.18 -25.76 7.80
CA LYS A 307 -0.32 -24.30 7.68
C LYS A 307 0.28 -23.56 8.87
N GLY A 308 1.18 -22.61 8.58
CA GLY A 308 1.86 -21.79 9.60
C GLY A 308 3.06 -22.48 10.27
N SER A 309 3.44 -23.68 9.84
CA SER A 309 4.66 -24.37 10.30
C SER A 309 5.86 -24.14 9.38
N ASP A 310 7.06 -24.42 9.88
CA ASP A 310 8.30 -24.38 9.07
C ASP A 310 8.32 -25.49 7.99
N ASP A 311 7.58 -26.58 8.21
CA ASP A 311 7.44 -27.71 7.29
C ASP A 311 6.50 -27.42 6.13
N ALA A 312 5.73 -26.32 6.16
CA ALA A 312 4.88 -25.91 5.04
C ALA A 312 5.70 -25.67 3.76
N TYR A 313 5.09 -25.97 2.61
CA TYR A 313 5.64 -25.65 1.31
C TYR A 313 5.99 -24.16 1.21
N ASP A 314 7.10 -23.88 0.54
CA ASP A 314 7.65 -22.54 0.51
C ASP A 314 6.78 -21.61 -0.35
N LEU A 315 6.30 -22.12 -1.50
CA LEU A 315 5.48 -21.37 -2.45
C LEU A 315 4.38 -22.26 -3.04
N ILE A 316 3.17 -21.73 -3.13
CA ILE A 316 2.06 -22.38 -3.84
C ILE A 316 1.44 -21.41 -4.83
N PHE A 317 1.44 -21.78 -6.11
CA PHE A 317 0.63 -21.16 -7.15
C PHE A 317 -0.71 -21.89 -7.22
N ASP A 318 -1.81 -21.22 -6.95
CA ASP A 318 -3.15 -21.77 -7.05
C ASP A 318 -3.90 -21.10 -8.20
N LEU A 319 -4.24 -21.92 -9.20
CA LEU A 319 -4.69 -21.50 -10.51
C LEU A 319 -6.23 -21.46 -10.56
N HIS A 320 -6.78 -20.29 -10.87
CA HIS A 320 -8.22 -20.03 -10.94
C HIS A 320 -8.61 -19.45 -12.30
N ASN A 321 -9.87 -19.67 -12.66
CA ASN A 321 -10.52 -18.96 -13.76
C ASN A 321 -11.75 -18.22 -13.26
N THR A 322 -12.02 -17.09 -13.90
CA THR A 322 -13.20 -16.26 -13.63
C THR A 322 -13.96 -15.99 -14.92
N THR A 323 -15.29 -15.89 -14.82
CA THR A 323 -16.13 -15.45 -15.93
C THR A 323 -16.05 -13.94 -16.15
N SER A 324 -15.52 -13.19 -15.18
CA SER A 324 -15.32 -11.74 -15.25
C SER A 324 -14.16 -11.35 -16.16
N ASN A 325 -14.19 -10.13 -16.72
CA ASN A 325 -13.19 -9.65 -17.69
C ASN A 325 -11.91 -9.14 -17.01
N MET A 326 -11.33 -9.98 -16.14
CA MET A 326 -10.20 -9.56 -15.30
C MET A 326 -8.85 -9.62 -16.03
N GLY A 327 -8.74 -10.33 -17.14
CA GLY A 327 -7.46 -10.64 -17.76
C GLY A 327 -6.61 -11.55 -16.86
N GLY A 328 -5.30 -11.60 -17.12
CA GLY A 328 -4.35 -12.27 -16.22
C GLY A 328 -4.11 -11.45 -14.97
N THR A 329 -4.42 -11.99 -13.79
CA THR A 329 -4.40 -11.30 -12.50
C THR A 329 -3.61 -12.10 -11.47
N LEU A 330 -2.83 -11.40 -10.66
CA LEU A 330 -2.10 -11.97 -9.54
C LEU A 330 -2.79 -11.58 -8.22
N ILE A 331 -3.07 -12.54 -7.36
CA ILE A 331 -3.75 -12.31 -6.07
C ILE A 331 -2.73 -12.42 -4.93
N LEU A 332 -2.57 -11.33 -4.20
CA LEU A 332 -1.71 -11.19 -3.02
C LEU A 332 -2.55 -11.23 -1.74
N GLU A 333 -2.13 -12.03 -0.75
CA GLU A 333 -2.84 -12.14 0.53
C GLU A 333 -2.26 -11.25 1.64
N ASN A 334 -0.98 -10.88 1.53
CA ASN A 334 -0.25 -10.17 2.58
C ASN A 334 0.63 -9.06 1.99
N SER A 335 0.33 -7.80 2.32
CA SER A 335 1.10 -6.63 1.86
C SER A 335 2.53 -6.54 2.43
N ARG A 336 2.89 -7.40 3.38
CA ARG A 336 4.23 -7.46 4.00
C ARG A 336 5.12 -8.57 3.42
N ASP A 337 4.62 -9.32 2.44
CA ASP A 337 5.41 -10.36 1.80
C ASP A 337 6.30 -9.79 0.69
N ASP A 338 7.47 -9.27 1.09
CA ASP A 338 8.46 -8.69 0.19
C ASP A 338 8.84 -9.65 -0.97
N PHE A 339 8.89 -10.96 -0.71
CA PHE A 339 9.27 -11.96 -1.72
C PHE A 339 8.21 -12.03 -2.83
N THR A 340 6.94 -12.19 -2.44
CA THR A 340 5.84 -12.29 -3.40
C THR A 340 5.62 -10.97 -4.15
N ILE A 341 5.81 -9.82 -3.49
CA ILE A 341 5.73 -8.52 -4.16
C ILE A 341 6.83 -8.36 -5.23
N GLN A 342 8.07 -8.77 -4.93
CA GLN A 342 9.17 -8.77 -5.90
C GLN A 342 8.90 -9.72 -7.07
N MET A 343 8.36 -10.90 -6.78
CA MET A 343 7.93 -11.84 -7.82
C MET A 343 6.86 -11.23 -8.72
N PHE A 344 5.86 -10.56 -8.16
CA PHE A 344 4.79 -9.92 -8.93
C PHE A 344 5.33 -8.77 -9.76
N HIS A 345 6.27 -7.99 -9.23
CA HIS A 345 6.97 -6.98 -10.01
C HIS A 345 7.70 -7.58 -11.22
N TYR A 346 8.44 -8.68 -11.00
CA TYR A 346 9.14 -9.40 -12.07
C TYR A 346 8.18 -9.94 -13.14
N ILE A 347 7.10 -10.62 -12.73
CA ILE A 347 6.10 -11.19 -13.65
C ILE A 347 5.46 -10.09 -14.50
N LYS A 348 5.07 -8.96 -13.89
CA LYS A 348 4.49 -7.82 -14.61
C LYS A 348 5.44 -7.26 -15.66
N ASN A 349 6.71 -7.13 -15.33
CA ASN A 349 7.72 -6.63 -16.26
C ASN A 349 7.97 -7.63 -17.41
N ALA A 350 7.99 -8.93 -17.10
CA ALA A 350 8.20 -9.99 -18.08
C ALA A 350 7.03 -10.14 -19.07
N LEU A 351 5.80 -9.84 -18.62
CA LEU A 351 4.59 -9.90 -19.46
C LEU A 351 4.32 -8.60 -20.24
N ALA A 352 5.06 -7.52 -19.98
CA ALA A 352 4.86 -6.25 -20.67
C ALA A 352 5.04 -6.41 -22.20
N PRO A 353 4.19 -5.75 -23.03
CA PRO A 353 3.24 -4.69 -22.68
C PRO A 353 1.88 -5.16 -22.16
N GLU A 354 1.65 -6.47 -22.02
CA GLU A 354 0.36 -6.99 -21.58
C GLU A 354 0.13 -6.70 -20.08
N CYS A 355 -1.02 -6.13 -19.75
CA CYS A 355 -1.35 -5.82 -18.35
C CYS A 355 -1.54 -7.09 -17.52
N CYS A 356 -0.99 -7.08 -16.31
CA CYS A 356 -1.26 -8.09 -15.29
C CYS A 356 -1.51 -7.39 -13.93
N PRO A 357 -2.78 -7.06 -13.61
CA PRO A 357 -3.13 -6.40 -12.35
C PRO A 357 -2.81 -7.27 -11.14
N VAL A 358 -2.61 -6.60 -9.99
CA VAL A 358 -2.41 -7.27 -8.70
C VAL A 358 -3.57 -6.92 -7.80
N LEU A 359 -4.30 -7.94 -7.33
CA LEU A 359 -5.38 -7.81 -6.37
C LEU A 359 -4.85 -8.15 -4.96
N LEU A 360 -4.89 -7.19 -4.04
CA LEU A 360 -4.56 -7.40 -2.64
C LEU A 360 -5.85 -7.71 -1.86
N ILE A 361 -5.99 -8.94 -1.35
CA ILE A 361 -7.17 -9.38 -0.58
C ILE A 361 -6.98 -9.29 0.94
N GLU A 362 -6.05 -8.46 1.39
CA GLU A 362 -5.83 -8.17 2.81
C GLU A 362 -6.88 -7.19 3.34
N HIS A 363 -7.77 -7.68 4.20
CA HIS A 363 -8.80 -6.87 4.86
C HIS A 363 -8.99 -7.31 6.33
N PRO A 364 -9.23 -6.39 7.28
CA PRO A 364 -9.42 -6.74 8.70
C PRO A 364 -10.58 -7.72 8.95
N SER A 365 -11.68 -7.57 8.20
CA SER A 365 -12.90 -8.37 8.39
C SER A 365 -13.18 -9.38 7.28
N LEU A 366 -12.63 -9.21 6.07
CA LEU A 366 -12.85 -10.13 4.95
C LEU A 366 -11.69 -11.14 4.93
N LYS A 367 -11.74 -12.11 5.84
CA LYS A 367 -10.73 -13.17 5.90
C LYS A 367 -11.09 -14.28 4.92
N TYR A 368 -10.12 -14.67 4.10
CA TYR A 368 -10.23 -15.80 3.18
C TYR A 368 -9.43 -16.97 3.72
N ALA A 369 -10.05 -18.14 3.77
CA ALA A 369 -9.44 -19.39 4.19
C ALA A 369 -9.10 -20.24 2.95
N THR A 370 -8.07 -19.80 2.20
CA THR A 370 -7.77 -20.29 0.85
C THR A 370 -6.89 -21.53 0.82
N THR A 371 -6.98 -22.32 -0.24
CA THR A 371 -6.17 -23.55 -0.43
C THR A 371 -4.67 -23.27 -0.44
N ARG A 372 -4.25 -22.19 -1.10
CA ARG A 372 -2.85 -21.74 -1.14
C ARG A 372 -2.31 -21.23 0.19
N SER A 373 -3.16 -20.76 1.11
CA SER A 373 -2.72 -20.18 2.40
C SER A 373 -2.02 -21.17 3.35
N VAL A 374 -1.95 -22.44 2.96
CA VAL A 374 -1.10 -23.45 3.60
C VAL A 374 0.39 -23.12 3.43
N ALA A 375 0.78 -22.51 2.31
CA ALA A 375 2.16 -22.16 2.00
C ALA A 375 2.69 -20.98 2.81
N LYS A 376 4.02 -20.86 2.88
CA LYS A 376 4.69 -19.64 3.37
C LYS A 376 4.45 -18.45 2.45
N HIS A 377 4.51 -18.68 1.14
CA HIS A 377 4.22 -17.69 0.09
C HIS A 377 3.03 -18.14 -0.77
N PRO A 378 1.79 -17.75 -0.43
CA PRO A 378 0.60 -18.07 -1.22
C PRO A 378 0.44 -17.13 -2.42
N VAL A 379 0.27 -17.68 -3.62
CA VAL A 379 0.00 -16.91 -4.85
C VAL A 379 -1.25 -17.42 -5.54
N GLY A 380 -2.24 -16.54 -5.72
CA GLY A 380 -3.35 -16.82 -6.63
C GLY A 380 -3.01 -16.34 -8.04
N VAL A 381 -3.22 -17.20 -9.04
CA VAL A 381 -3.16 -16.83 -10.46
C VAL A 381 -4.56 -16.96 -11.03
N GLU A 382 -5.18 -15.83 -11.32
CA GLU A 382 -6.55 -15.73 -11.82
C GLU A 382 -6.50 -15.33 -13.30
N VAL A 383 -7.21 -16.04 -14.17
CA VAL A 383 -7.28 -15.67 -15.59
C VAL A 383 -8.70 -15.77 -16.11
N GLY A 384 -9.23 -14.63 -16.57
CA GLY A 384 -10.54 -14.53 -17.21
C GLY A 384 -10.56 -13.46 -18.31
N PRO A 385 -11.67 -13.32 -19.05
CA PRO A 385 -12.92 -14.05 -18.86
C PRO A 385 -12.86 -15.44 -19.52
N GLN A 386 -13.28 -16.46 -18.78
CA GLN A 386 -13.48 -17.80 -19.30
C GLN A 386 -14.75 -18.41 -18.67
N PRO A 387 -15.74 -18.84 -19.49
CA PRO A 387 -16.88 -19.57 -18.97
C PRO A 387 -16.45 -20.85 -18.23
N GLN A 388 -17.14 -21.15 -17.13
CA GLN A 388 -16.92 -22.39 -16.39
C GLN A 388 -17.22 -23.61 -17.29
N GLY A 389 -16.42 -24.66 -17.17
CA GLY A 389 -16.53 -25.87 -18.00
C GLY A 389 -16.05 -25.71 -19.44
N ILE A 390 -15.46 -24.56 -19.80
CA ILE A 390 -14.86 -24.31 -21.12
C ILE A 390 -13.36 -24.09 -20.97
N VAL A 391 -12.57 -24.63 -21.90
CA VAL A 391 -11.15 -24.34 -22.04
C VAL A 391 -10.96 -23.39 -23.22
N ARG A 392 -10.27 -22.27 -23.00
CA ARG A 392 -9.82 -21.38 -24.07
C ARG A 392 -8.30 -21.40 -24.19
N ALA A 393 -7.81 -21.48 -25.42
CA ALA A 393 -6.39 -21.57 -25.69
C ALA A 393 -5.60 -20.33 -25.22
N ASP A 394 -6.18 -19.13 -25.38
CA ASP A 394 -5.58 -17.86 -24.94
C ASP A 394 -5.48 -17.77 -23.42
N THR A 395 -6.54 -18.15 -22.69
CA THR A 395 -6.56 -18.19 -21.22
C THR A 395 -5.53 -19.20 -20.67
N VAL A 396 -5.45 -20.40 -21.26
CA VAL A 396 -4.46 -21.43 -20.88
C VAL A 396 -3.04 -20.93 -21.13
N ASP A 397 -2.75 -20.36 -22.30
CA ASP A 397 -1.42 -19.84 -22.64
C ASP A 397 -1.01 -18.68 -21.71
N LYS A 398 -1.95 -17.77 -21.41
CA LYS A 398 -1.71 -16.68 -20.46
C LYS A 398 -1.36 -17.20 -19.06
N MET A 399 -2.14 -18.16 -18.55
CA MET A 399 -1.91 -18.79 -17.25
C MET A 399 -0.54 -19.50 -17.21
N ARG A 400 -0.23 -20.25 -18.26
CA ARG A 400 1.06 -20.95 -18.45
C ARG A 400 2.24 -19.98 -18.42
N LYS A 401 2.15 -18.84 -19.12
CA LYS A 401 3.17 -17.78 -19.11
C LYS A 401 3.37 -17.15 -17.73
N ILE A 402 2.28 -16.86 -17.00
CA ILE A 402 2.36 -16.31 -15.64
C ILE A 402 3.12 -17.27 -14.72
N VAL A 403 2.75 -18.56 -14.73
CA VAL A 403 3.41 -19.59 -13.92
C VAL A 403 4.88 -19.74 -14.30
N LYS A 404 5.18 -19.78 -15.60
CA LYS A 404 6.57 -19.84 -16.10
C LYS A 404 7.42 -18.71 -15.54
N HIS A 405 6.97 -17.46 -15.63
CA HIS A 405 7.72 -16.31 -15.13
C HIS A 405 7.83 -16.30 -13.59
N GLY A 406 6.81 -16.82 -12.89
CA GLY A 406 6.91 -17.05 -11.44
C GLY A 406 8.02 -18.03 -11.10
N LEU A 407 8.12 -19.17 -11.80
CA LEU A 407 9.18 -20.16 -11.60
C LEU A 407 10.56 -19.62 -11.99
N ASP A 408 10.66 -18.86 -13.09
CA ASP A 408 11.91 -18.23 -13.53
C ASP A 408 12.41 -17.22 -12.48
N PHE A 409 11.50 -16.44 -11.87
CA PHE A 409 11.85 -15.56 -10.74
C PHE A 409 12.46 -16.33 -9.57
N VAL A 410 11.83 -17.45 -9.18
CA VAL A 410 12.30 -18.27 -8.06
C VAL A 410 13.68 -18.86 -8.35
N GLN A 411 13.92 -19.35 -9.57
CA GLN A 411 15.23 -19.85 -9.97
C GLN A 411 16.29 -18.75 -9.86
N LEU A 412 16.03 -17.57 -10.44
CA LEU A 412 16.96 -16.44 -10.38
C LEU A 412 17.25 -16.03 -8.93
N PHE A 413 16.22 -15.98 -8.09
CA PHE A 413 16.38 -15.68 -6.67
C PHE A 413 17.29 -16.72 -5.98
N ASN A 414 17.03 -18.01 -6.20
CA ASN A 414 17.82 -19.10 -5.62
C ASN A 414 19.28 -19.13 -6.12
N GLU A 415 19.54 -18.69 -7.36
CA GLU A 415 20.88 -18.52 -7.92
C GLU A 415 21.65 -17.32 -7.33
N GLY A 416 21.04 -16.59 -6.39
CA GLY A 416 21.65 -15.46 -5.71
C GLY A 416 21.47 -14.13 -6.43
N LYS A 417 20.60 -14.06 -7.45
CA LYS A 417 20.25 -12.77 -8.08
C LYS A 417 19.61 -11.87 -7.02
N GLU A 418 20.18 -10.70 -6.85
CA GLU A 418 19.62 -9.67 -5.98
C GLU A 418 18.46 -8.93 -6.68
N PHE A 419 17.42 -8.62 -5.92
CA PHE A 419 16.24 -7.88 -6.40
C PHE A 419 16.11 -6.56 -5.63
N PRO A 420 16.58 -5.43 -6.22
CA PRO A 420 16.48 -4.08 -5.67
C PRO A 420 15.08 -3.72 -5.14
N PRO A 421 14.97 -2.80 -4.17
CA PRO A 421 13.66 -2.32 -3.73
C PRO A 421 12.80 -1.87 -4.91
N CYS A 422 11.55 -2.28 -4.93
CA CYS A 422 10.61 -1.96 -6.00
C CYS A 422 9.27 -1.49 -5.42
N THR A 423 8.50 -0.78 -6.24
CA THR A 423 7.15 -0.36 -5.90
C THR A 423 6.18 -0.82 -6.99
N ILE A 424 5.09 -1.46 -6.59
CA ILE A 424 4.02 -1.88 -7.49
C ILE A 424 2.70 -1.21 -7.11
N GLU A 425 1.91 -0.86 -8.13
CA GLU A 425 0.50 -0.49 -7.95
C GLU A 425 -0.34 -1.77 -7.81
N VAL A 426 -1.17 -1.82 -6.78
CA VAL A 426 -2.10 -2.92 -6.50
C VAL A 426 -3.50 -2.38 -6.25
N PHE A 427 -4.49 -3.23 -6.47
CA PHE A 427 -5.90 -2.98 -6.18
C PHE A 427 -6.24 -3.65 -4.85
N LYS A 428 -6.39 -2.86 -3.79
CA LYS A 428 -6.71 -3.37 -2.46
C LYS A 428 -8.22 -3.49 -2.27
N ILE A 429 -8.69 -4.66 -1.84
CA ILE A 429 -10.09 -4.90 -1.52
C ILE A 429 -10.62 -3.91 -0.47
N MET A 430 -11.83 -3.41 -0.70
CA MET A 430 -12.58 -2.58 0.27
C MET A 430 -13.78 -3.35 0.78
N GLU A 431 -14.69 -3.70 -0.12
CA GLU A 431 -15.93 -4.41 0.23
C GLU A 431 -16.53 -5.12 -0.96
N LYS A 432 -17.47 -6.02 -0.67
CA LYS A 432 -18.25 -6.76 -1.67
C LYS A 432 -19.57 -6.03 -1.87
N VAL A 433 -20.01 -5.92 -3.12
CA VAL A 433 -21.32 -5.36 -3.47
C VAL A 433 -22.20 -6.50 -3.95
N ASP A 434 -23.35 -6.72 -3.31
CA ASP A 434 -24.35 -7.71 -3.75
C ASP A 434 -25.16 -7.16 -4.93
N TYR A 435 -25.85 -8.06 -5.63
CA TYR A 435 -26.92 -7.70 -6.54
C TYR A 435 -28.09 -7.06 -5.76
N PRO A 436 -28.82 -6.11 -6.36
CA PRO A 436 -30.11 -5.68 -5.85
C PRO A 436 -31.06 -6.87 -5.77
N ARG A 437 -31.68 -7.07 -4.60
CA ARG A 437 -32.60 -8.18 -4.33
C ARG A 437 -33.94 -7.71 -3.80
N ASN A 438 -34.98 -8.50 -4.06
CA ASN A 438 -36.30 -8.29 -3.46
C ASN A 438 -36.38 -8.88 -2.05
N LYS A 439 -37.57 -8.82 -1.45
CA LYS A 439 -37.85 -9.37 -0.10
C LYS A 439 -37.73 -10.90 -0.01
N ASN A 440 -37.77 -11.60 -1.15
CA ASN A 440 -37.59 -13.04 -1.25
C ASN A 440 -36.12 -13.43 -1.50
N ASP A 441 -35.19 -12.47 -1.43
CA ASP A 441 -33.75 -12.66 -1.70
C ASP A 441 -33.41 -12.99 -3.18
N GLU A 442 -34.34 -12.72 -4.09
CA GLU A 442 -34.17 -12.93 -5.54
C GLU A 442 -33.55 -11.69 -6.19
N VAL A 443 -32.63 -11.89 -7.14
CA VAL A 443 -31.97 -10.80 -7.88
C VAL A 443 -32.99 -10.10 -8.79
N ILE A 444 -33.10 -8.77 -8.67
CA ILE A 444 -34.06 -7.95 -9.43
C ILE A 444 -33.41 -7.04 -10.48
N ALA A 445 -32.07 -6.98 -10.51
CA ALA A 445 -31.34 -6.16 -11.46
C ALA A 445 -30.07 -6.88 -11.93
N ILE A 446 -29.73 -6.68 -13.19
CA ILE A 446 -28.50 -7.20 -13.80
C ILE A 446 -27.39 -6.15 -13.74
N ILE A 447 -26.13 -6.56 -13.92
CA ILE A 447 -25.03 -5.62 -14.12
C ILE A 447 -25.35 -4.71 -15.31
N HIS A 448 -25.21 -3.41 -15.13
CA HIS A 448 -25.50 -2.44 -16.17
C HIS A 448 -24.51 -2.61 -17.35
N PRO A 449 -24.95 -2.50 -18.62
CA PRO A 449 -24.07 -2.73 -19.79
C PRO A 449 -22.80 -1.88 -19.83
N LYS A 450 -22.83 -0.67 -19.26
CA LYS A 450 -21.65 0.21 -19.13
C LYS A 450 -20.65 -0.24 -18.07
N LEU A 451 -21.05 -1.07 -17.11
CA LEU A 451 -20.17 -1.64 -16.09
C LEU A 451 -19.70 -3.05 -16.47
N GLN A 452 -20.51 -3.79 -17.23
CA GLN A 452 -20.17 -5.12 -17.70
C GLN A 452 -18.80 -5.11 -18.40
N ASP A 453 -17.96 -6.07 -18.03
CA ASP A 453 -16.60 -6.27 -18.56
C ASP A 453 -15.63 -5.10 -18.31
N GLN A 454 -15.97 -4.12 -17.47
CA GLN A 454 -15.12 -2.97 -17.12
C GLN A 454 -14.31 -3.21 -15.83
N ASP A 455 -13.88 -4.44 -15.57
CA ASP A 455 -12.97 -4.73 -14.45
C ASP A 455 -11.73 -3.81 -14.53
N TRP A 456 -11.26 -3.36 -13.36
CA TRP A 456 -10.12 -2.43 -13.19
C TRP A 456 -10.34 -1.00 -13.65
N GLN A 457 -11.44 -0.67 -14.33
CA GLN A 457 -11.74 0.68 -14.77
C GLN A 457 -12.26 1.56 -13.62
N PRO A 458 -12.03 2.88 -13.64
CA PRO A 458 -12.54 3.77 -12.61
C PRO A 458 -14.07 3.81 -12.63
N LEU A 459 -14.69 3.67 -11.45
CA LEU A 459 -16.12 3.80 -11.21
C LEU A 459 -16.36 4.99 -10.27
N ASN A 460 -17.09 6.00 -10.74
CA ASN A 460 -17.30 7.28 -10.06
C ASN A 460 -18.74 7.43 -9.58
N ASN A 461 -18.96 8.30 -8.59
CA ASN A 461 -20.30 8.60 -8.08
C ASN A 461 -21.22 9.05 -9.22
N GLY A 462 -22.39 8.43 -9.33
CA GLY A 462 -23.36 8.65 -10.40
C GLY A 462 -23.23 7.69 -11.58
N ASP A 463 -22.13 6.94 -11.71
CA ASP A 463 -21.98 5.95 -12.78
C ASP A 463 -22.95 4.77 -12.58
N PRO A 464 -23.51 4.19 -13.66
CA PRO A 464 -24.55 3.17 -13.56
C PRO A 464 -23.98 1.80 -13.16
N LEU A 465 -24.54 1.18 -12.11
CA LEU A 465 -24.14 -0.14 -11.62
C LEU A 465 -25.02 -1.27 -12.12
N PHE A 466 -26.33 -1.09 -11.94
CA PHE A 466 -27.32 -2.12 -12.23
C PHE A 466 -28.44 -1.58 -13.10
N LEU A 467 -29.11 -2.48 -13.81
CA LEU A 467 -30.26 -2.21 -14.66
C LEU A 467 -31.37 -3.19 -14.29
N THR A 468 -32.55 -2.69 -13.91
CA THR A 468 -33.74 -3.53 -13.73
C THR A 468 -34.36 -3.87 -15.08
N LEU A 469 -35.19 -4.91 -15.15
CA LEU A 469 -35.91 -5.25 -16.38
C LEU A 469 -36.94 -4.19 -16.79
N ASP A 470 -37.39 -3.35 -15.84
CA ASP A 470 -38.27 -2.21 -16.09
C ASP A 470 -37.51 -0.98 -16.63
N GLY A 471 -36.19 -1.08 -16.81
CA GLY A 471 -35.33 -0.02 -17.33
C GLY A 471 -34.84 0.98 -16.28
N GLU A 472 -35.05 0.72 -14.99
CA GLU A 472 -34.50 1.55 -13.92
C GLU A 472 -32.99 1.33 -13.77
N VAL A 473 -32.25 2.44 -13.73
CA VAL A 473 -30.79 2.43 -13.56
C VAL A 473 -30.45 2.73 -12.10
N ILE A 474 -29.74 1.81 -11.46
CA ILE A 474 -29.23 1.99 -10.10
C ILE A 474 -27.79 2.48 -10.22
N ALA A 475 -27.55 3.73 -9.83
CA ALA A 475 -26.24 4.36 -9.89
C ALA A 475 -25.37 4.08 -8.66
N TYR A 476 -24.06 4.16 -8.83
CA TYR A 476 -23.08 4.09 -7.75
C TYR A 476 -23.18 5.33 -6.87
N LYS A 477 -23.44 5.11 -5.58
CA LYS A 477 -23.47 6.16 -4.55
C LYS A 477 -22.33 5.92 -3.58
N GLY A 478 -21.13 6.41 -3.92
CA GLY A 478 -19.96 6.32 -3.05
C GLY A 478 -19.20 7.64 -2.97
N ASP A 479 -18.41 7.78 -1.91
CA ASP A 479 -17.69 9.03 -1.61
C ASP A 479 -16.39 9.20 -2.42
N CYS A 480 -15.90 8.13 -3.05
CA CYS A 480 -14.67 8.13 -3.82
C CYS A 480 -14.76 7.23 -5.06
N THR A 481 -13.87 7.49 -6.02
CA THR A 481 -13.64 6.61 -7.17
C THR A 481 -13.07 5.28 -6.70
N VAL A 482 -13.69 4.19 -7.16
CA VAL A 482 -13.26 2.82 -6.89
C VAL A 482 -12.97 2.10 -8.19
N TYR A 483 -12.37 0.91 -8.09
CA TYR A 483 -12.05 0.06 -9.23
C TYR A 483 -12.73 -1.29 -9.01
N PRO A 484 -13.83 -1.59 -9.71
CA PRO A 484 -14.57 -2.83 -9.55
C PRO A 484 -13.78 -4.01 -10.15
N THR A 485 -13.93 -5.18 -9.53
CA THR A 485 -13.26 -6.43 -9.92
C THR A 485 -14.20 -7.61 -9.69
N PHE A 486 -13.96 -8.74 -10.36
CA PHE A 486 -14.87 -9.88 -10.35
C PHE A 486 -16.31 -9.47 -10.73
N ILE A 487 -16.43 -8.58 -11.72
CA ILE A 487 -17.73 -8.11 -12.19
C ILE A 487 -18.47 -9.28 -12.82
N ASN A 488 -19.65 -9.60 -12.28
CA ASN A 488 -20.53 -10.64 -12.82
C ASN A 488 -19.92 -12.06 -12.81
N GLU A 489 -19.17 -12.41 -11.76
CA GLU A 489 -18.64 -13.77 -11.60
C GLU A 489 -19.77 -14.77 -11.32
N ALA A 490 -19.89 -15.79 -12.17
CA ALA A 490 -20.94 -16.80 -12.08
C ALA A 490 -20.97 -17.50 -10.70
N ALA A 491 -19.80 -17.84 -10.14
CA ALA A 491 -19.71 -18.49 -8.83
C ALA A 491 -20.10 -17.58 -7.64
N TYR A 492 -20.28 -16.29 -7.85
CA TYR A 492 -20.49 -15.31 -6.78
C TYR A 492 -21.94 -14.88 -6.61
N TYR A 493 -22.85 -15.32 -7.49
CA TYR A 493 -24.30 -15.18 -7.32
C TYR A 493 -24.79 -15.78 -5.99
N GLU A 494 -24.36 -17.01 -5.66
CA GLU A 494 -24.67 -17.67 -4.38
C GLU A 494 -24.01 -16.96 -3.18
N LYS A 495 -22.91 -16.24 -3.43
CA LYS A 495 -22.11 -15.56 -2.39
C LYS A 495 -22.56 -14.12 -2.17
N LYS A 496 -23.66 -13.71 -2.78
CA LYS A 496 -24.21 -12.36 -2.68
C LYS A 496 -23.20 -11.28 -3.07
N GLN A 497 -22.52 -11.51 -4.19
CA GLN A 497 -21.43 -10.65 -4.64
C GLN A 497 -21.51 -10.47 -6.17
N ALA A 498 -21.98 -9.30 -6.60
CA ALA A 498 -22.00 -8.88 -7.98
C ALA A 498 -20.62 -8.40 -8.47
N PHE A 499 -19.87 -7.72 -7.61
CA PHE A 499 -18.49 -7.32 -7.82
C PHE A 499 -17.82 -6.96 -6.48
N VAL A 500 -16.51 -6.76 -6.52
CA VAL A 500 -15.71 -6.30 -5.38
C VAL A 500 -15.20 -4.89 -5.66
N LYS A 501 -15.43 -3.96 -4.73
CA LYS A 501 -14.82 -2.63 -4.78
C LYS A 501 -13.39 -2.69 -4.30
N THR A 502 -12.51 -2.05 -5.05
CA THR A 502 -11.09 -1.91 -4.69
C THR A 502 -10.63 -0.46 -4.78
N VAL A 503 -9.53 -0.16 -4.10
CA VAL A 503 -8.81 1.11 -4.20
C VAL A 503 -7.38 0.85 -4.66
N LYS A 504 -6.84 1.74 -5.48
CA LYS A 504 -5.43 1.69 -5.88
C LYS A 504 -4.54 2.13 -4.73
N VAL A 505 -3.55 1.30 -4.41
CA VAL A 505 -2.50 1.63 -3.44
C VAL A 505 -1.14 1.21 -3.99
N LYS A 506 -0.08 1.84 -3.49
CA LYS A 506 1.29 1.46 -3.81
C LYS A 506 1.85 0.59 -2.70
N LEU A 507 2.41 -0.56 -3.05
CA LEU A 507 3.18 -1.40 -2.14
C LEU A 507 4.65 -1.31 -2.51
N THR A 508 5.50 -1.13 -1.51
CA THR A 508 6.96 -1.10 -1.69
C THR A 508 7.55 -2.36 -1.06
N ALA A 509 8.28 -3.14 -1.85
CA ALA A 509 9.06 -4.26 -1.35
C ALA A 509 10.50 -3.84 -1.08
N LYS A 510 11.07 -4.43 -0.04
CA LYS A 510 12.48 -4.25 0.32
C LYS A 510 13.42 -4.93 -0.68
N HIS A 511 14.71 -4.60 -0.57
CA HIS A 511 15.78 -5.32 -1.23
C HIS A 511 15.82 -6.77 -0.71
N ILE A 512 15.79 -7.76 -1.59
CA ILE A 512 15.89 -9.17 -1.21
C ILE A 512 17.01 -9.88 -1.97
N ARG A 513 17.63 -10.85 -1.31
CA ARG A 513 18.51 -11.85 -1.94
C ARG A 513 18.36 -13.19 -1.23
N SER A 514 18.75 -14.26 -1.91
CA SER A 514 18.79 -15.58 -1.27
C SER A 514 20.01 -15.69 -0.36
N SER A 515 19.81 -16.21 0.85
CA SER A 515 20.90 -16.65 1.71
C SER A 515 21.45 -17.95 1.11
N VAL A 516 22.47 -17.85 0.26
CA VAL A 516 23.13 -19.02 -0.32
C VAL A 516 23.65 -19.88 0.83
N LEU A 517 23.14 -21.11 0.96
CA LEU A 517 23.83 -22.15 1.73
C LEU A 517 25.04 -22.52 0.90
N ASP A 518 26.25 -22.16 1.35
CA ASP A 518 27.50 -22.66 0.80
C ASP A 518 27.39 -24.19 0.68
N GLN A 519 27.26 -24.72 -0.53
CA GLN A 519 27.27 -26.16 -0.80
C GLN A 519 28.70 -26.77 -0.67
N ASN A 520 29.59 -26.14 0.08
CA ASN A 520 31.00 -26.56 0.24
C ASN A 520 31.35 -27.05 1.66
N THR A 521 30.37 -27.41 2.48
CA THR A 521 30.63 -28.06 3.78
C THR A 521 29.80 -29.33 3.95
N SER A 522 30.20 -30.39 3.24
CA SER A 522 30.07 -31.78 3.71
C SER A 522 31.01 -32.67 2.92
#